data_AF-A0A814YKA7-F1
#
_entry.id   AF-A0A814YKA7-F1
#
_cell.length_a   1.000
_cell.length_b   1.000
_cell.length_c   1.000
_cell.angle_alpha   90.00
_cell.angle_beta   90.00
_cell.angle_gamma   90.00
#
_symmetry.space_group_name_H-M   'P 1'
#
loop_
_entity.id
_entity.type
_entity.pdbx_description
1 polymer ?
#
loop_
_entity_poly.entity_id
_entity_poly.type
_entity_poly.pdbx_seq_one_letter_code
_entity_poly.pdbx_strand_id
1 'polypeptide(L)'
;MKRHLSVENLSEPAQNLKRLRENLIQKHIPNSVPVVDPIADEIEKYLQLDVNCDDVLQFWRSSGDNFPHLKVLAQIVLAIPARSTLSEQVFSTTGLILNAKRTKLSPENVDRIQTIHDNYNLFKPT
;
A
#
# COMPACT_ATOMS: atom_id res chain seq x y z
N MET A 1 67.67 -46.12 -2.87
CA MET A 1 67.20 -45.03 -3.77
C MET A 1 65.93 -45.47 -4.48
N LYS A 2 64.77 -45.36 -3.81
CA LYS A 2 63.43 -45.46 -4.44
C LYS A 2 62.55 -44.46 -3.70
N ARG A 3 62.23 -43.35 -4.36
CA ARG A 3 61.43 -42.27 -3.78
C ARG A 3 59.98 -42.73 -3.69
N HIS A 4 59.43 -42.57 -2.50
CA HIS A 4 58.02 -42.69 -2.16
C HIS A 4 57.24 -41.67 -2.99
N LEU A 5 56.39 -42.11 -3.92
CA LEU A 5 55.34 -41.26 -4.48
C LEU A 5 54.10 -41.47 -3.63
N SER A 6 53.89 -40.56 -2.67
CA SER A 6 52.62 -40.45 -1.97
C SER A 6 51.55 -40.02 -2.97
N VAL A 7 50.64 -40.94 -3.25
CA VAL A 7 49.36 -40.64 -3.90
C VAL A 7 48.46 -40.04 -2.83
N GLU A 8 48.71 -38.77 -2.51
CA GLU A 8 47.84 -37.99 -1.63
C GLU A 8 47.24 -36.85 -2.45
N ASN A 9 45.92 -36.75 -2.34
CA ASN A 9 45.09 -35.57 -2.66
C ASN A 9 44.51 -35.45 -4.07
N LEU A 10 43.73 -36.45 -4.47
CA LEU A 10 42.68 -36.32 -5.51
C LEU A 10 41.42 -35.52 -5.04
N SER A 11 41.48 -34.78 -3.93
CA SER A 11 40.36 -33.96 -3.41
C SER A 11 40.44 -32.47 -3.80
N GLU A 12 41.57 -32.02 -4.32
CA GLU A 12 41.91 -30.60 -4.36
C GLU A 12 41.34 -29.77 -5.54
N PRO A 13 41.05 -30.27 -6.76
CA PRO A 13 40.63 -29.37 -7.85
C PRO A 13 39.24 -28.77 -7.61
N ALA A 14 38.32 -29.55 -7.02
CA ALA A 14 36.98 -29.07 -6.70
C ALA A 14 36.97 -28.07 -5.54
N GLN A 15 37.85 -28.26 -4.55
CA GLN A 15 38.01 -27.30 -3.44
C GLN A 15 38.66 -26.00 -3.94
N ASN A 16 39.61 -26.09 -4.86
CA ASN A 16 40.26 -24.92 -5.47
C ASN A 16 39.28 -24.11 -6.32
N LEU A 17 38.39 -24.78 -7.08
CA LEU A 17 37.30 -24.12 -7.82
C LEU A 17 36.29 -23.43 -6.91
N LYS A 18 35.92 -24.05 -5.77
CA LYS A 18 35.04 -23.42 -4.78
C LYS A 18 35.67 -22.16 -4.19
N ARG A 19 36.93 -22.25 -3.77
CA ARG A 19 37.69 -21.10 -3.25
C ARG A 19 37.88 -20.02 -4.31
N LEU A 20 38.16 -20.39 -5.56
CA LEU A 20 38.30 -19.43 -6.66
C LEU A 20 36.98 -18.71 -6.93
N ARG A 21 35.86 -19.45 -6.95
CA ARG A 21 34.52 -18.89 -7.08
C ARG A 21 34.19 -17.92 -5.94
N GLU A 22 34.53 -18.28 -4.69
CA GLU A 22 34.36 -17.40 -3.52
C GLU A 22 35.18 -16.10 -3.65
N ASN A 23 36.45 -16.21 -4.05
CA ASN A 23 37.31 -15.04 -4.25
C ASN A 23 36.85 -14.13 -5.40
N LEU A 24 36.33 -14.70 -6.49
CA LEU A 24 35.79 -13.92 -7.62
C LEU A 24 34.49 -13.20 -7.26
N ILE A 25 33.63 -13.82 -6.44
CA ILE A 25 32.43 -13.19 -5.88
C ILE A 25 32.82 -12.01 -4.99
N GLN A 26 33.80 -12.18 -4.11
CA GLN A 26 34.28 -11.09 -3.26
C GLN A 26 34.96 -9.95 -4.05
N LYS A 27 35.63 -10.28 -5.16
CA LYS A 27 36.34 -9.31 -5.99
C LYS A 27 35.44 -8.49 -6.93
N HIS A 28 34.29 -9.03 -7.35
CA HIS A 28 33.42 -8.39 -8.34
C HIS A 28 32.07 -7.89 -7.78
N ILE A 29 31.85 -7.97 -6.47
CA ILE A 29 30.80 -7.18 -5.82
C ILE A 29 31.50 -5.96 -5.21
N PRO A 30 31.66 -4.82 -5.93
CA PRO A 30 31.89 -3.57 -5.22
C PRO A 30 30.69 -3.41 -4.32
N ASN A 31 30.90 -3.41 -2.99
CA ASN A 31 29.89 -3.20 -1.94
C ASN A 31 28.48 -3.22 -2.51
N SER A 32 27.78 -4.37 -2.42
CA SER A 32 26.34 -4.38 -2.65
C SER A 32 25.79 -3.25 -1.81
N VAL A 33 25.58 -2.08 -2.41
CA VAL A 33 24.72 -1.06 -1.88
C VAL A 33 23.48 -1.88 -1.62
N PRO A 34 23.03 -2.06 -0.37
CA PRO A 34 21.78 -2.73 -0.16
C PRO A 34 20.83 -2.00 -1.11
N VAL A 35 20.27 -2.71 -2.08
CA VAL A 35 19.25 -2.12 -2.94
C VAL A 35 18.09 -1.97 -1.98
N VAL A 36 18.14 -0.87 -1.24
CA VAL A 36 17.17 -0.58 -0.21
C VAL A 36 15.94 -0.22 -1.01
N ASP A 37 15.01 -1.15 -1.09
CA ASP A 37 13.73 -0.89 -1.73
C ASP A 37 13.09 0.25 -0.93
N PRO A 38 12.96 1.46 -1.51
CA PRO A 38 12.49 2.62 -0.76
C PRO A 38 11.10 2.40 -0.15
N ILE A 39 10.32 1.49 -0.74
CA ILE A 39 8.99 1.11 -0.25
C ILE A 39 9.11 0.19 0.97
N ALA A 40 10.05 -0.76 0.97
CA ALA A 40 10.26 -1.67 2.08
C ALA A 40 10.71 -0.92 3.34
N ASP A 41 11.61 0.06 3.18
CA ASP A 41 12.02 0.96 4.26
C ASP A 41 10.87 1.78 4.82
N GLU A 42 10.04 2.33 3.93
CA GLU A 42 8.87 3.12 4.31
C GLU A 42 7.89 2.28 5.14
N ILE A 43 7.67 1.02 4.73
CA ILE A 43 6.84 0.06 5.45
C ILE A 43 7.45 -0.27 6.81
N GLU A 44 8.74 -0.59 6.87
CA GLU A 44 9.41 -0.93 8.14
C GLU A 44 9.32 0.25 9.12
N LYS A 45 9.60 1.46 8.66
CA LYS A 45 9.47 2.69 9.46
C LYS A 45 8.05 2.91 9.96
N TYR A 46 7.04 2.64 9.15
CA TYR A 46 5.64 2.74 9.56
C TYR A 46 5.27 1.70 10.63
N LEU A 47 5.73 0.46 10.48
CA LEU A 47 5.45 -0.63 11.42
C LEU A 47 6.11 -0.45 12.80
N GLN A 48 7.24 0.28 12.85
CA GLN A 48 7.93 0.61 14.09
C GLN A 48 7.30 1.80 14.84
N LEU A 49 6.34 2.49 14.24
CA LEU A 49 5.74 3.68 14.82
C LEU A 49 4.67 3.29 15.85
N ASP A 50 4.86 3.69 17.10
CA ASP A 50 3.85 3.55 18.15
C ASP A 50 2.90 4.77 18.12
N VAL A 51 1.84 4.67 17.33
CA VAL A 51 0.83 5.72 17.18
C VAL A 51 -0.43 5.35 17.94
N ASN A 52 -0.72 6.09 18.99
CA ASN A 52 -2.06 6.11 19.57
C ASN A 52 -2.81 7.33 19.03
N CYS A 53 -3.63 7.14 17.99
CA CYS A 53 -4.42 8.21 17.39
C CYS A 53 -5.87 7.75 17.24
N ASP A 54 -6.79 8.52 17.84
CA ASP A 54 -8.22 8.25 17.75
C ASP A 54 -8.79 8.54 16.35
N ASP A 55 -8.12 9.39 15.55
CA ASP A 55 -8.53 9.76 14.19
C ASP A 55 -7.45 9.42 13.15
N VAL A 56 -7.63 8.26 12.52
CA VAL A 56 -6.74 7.76 11.45
C VAL A 56 -6.63 8.72 10.26
N LEU A 57 -7.68 9.50 9.94
CA LEU A 57 -7.65 10.44 8.82
C LEU A 57 -6.77 11.65 9.15
N GLN A 58 -6.79 12.12 10.40
CA GLN A 58 -5.91 13.19 10.86
C GLN A 58 -4.45 12.74 10.90
N PHE A 59 -4.20 11.49 11.28
CA PHE A 59 -2.86 10.90 11.20
C PHE A 59 -2.31 10.96 9.77
N TRP A 60 -3.04 10.45 8.77
CA TRP A 60 -2.58 10.48 7.37
C TRP A 60 -2.52 11.88 6.77
N ARG A 61 -3.31 12.83 7.29
CA ARG A 61 -3.24 14.24 6.88
C ARG A 61 -1.98 14.94 7.38
N SER A 62 -1.53 14.64 8.59
CA SER A 62 -0.40 15.31 9.23
C SER A 62 0.94 14.59 9.01
N SER A 63 0.94 13.25 9.05
CA SER A 63 2.14 12.42 8.97
C SER A 63 2.33 11.77 7.59
N GLY A 64 1.34 11.87 6.70
CA GLY A 64 1.39 11.23 5.38
C GLY A 64 2.55 11.70 4.49
N ASP A 65 3.07 12.91 4.69
CA ASP A 65 4.21 13.41 3.91
C ASP A 65 5.52 12.65 4.22
N ASN A 66 5.59 11.98 5.38
CA ASN A 66 6.70 11.09 5.74
C ASN A 66 6.61 9.70 5.08
N PHE A 67 5.46 9.38 4.50
CA PHE A 67 5.13 8.07 3.93
C PHE A 67 4.40 8.26 2.59
N PRO A 68 5.10 8.72 1.52
CA PRO A 68 4.47 9.12 0.27
C PRO A 68 3.75 7.97 -0.43
N HIS A 69 4.28 6.74 -0.38
CA HIS A 69 3.65 5.59 -1.04
C HIS A 69 2.49 5.04 -0.21
N LEU A 70 2.67 4.91 1.11
CA LEU A 70 1.62 4.43 2.00
C LEU A 70 0.47 5.43 2.12
N LYS A 71 0.73 6.74 2.01
CA LYS A 71 -0.31 7.78 2.00
C LYS A 71 -1.27 7.57 0.83
N VAL A 72 -0.76 7.26 -0.36
CA VAL A 72 -1.60 6.98 -1.53
C VAL A 72 -2.47 5.74 -1.30
N LEU A 73 -1.88 4.67 -0.75
CA LEU A 73 -2.62 3.46 -0.41
C LEU A 73 -3.69 3.73 0.67
N ALA A 74 -3.33 4.47 1.72
CA ALA A 74 -4.22 4.83 2.81
C ALA A 74 -5.41 5.65 2.32
N GLN A 75 -5.20 6.59 1.39
CA GLN A 75 -6.31 7.34 0.78
C GLN A 75 -7.30 6.43 0.07
N ILE A 76 -6.83 5.42 -0.64
CA ILE A 76 -7.71 4.45 -1.35
C ILE A 76 -8.47 3.60 -0.33
N VAL A 77 -7.76 3.03 0.64
CA VAL A 77 -8.36 2.10 1.62
C VAL A 77 -9.35 2.83 2.53
N LEU A 78 -9.01 4.02 3.03
CA LEU A 78 -9.84 4.76 3.98
C LEU A 78 -11.01 5.51 3.30
N ALA A 79 -10.96 5.71 1.98
CA ALA A 79 -12.11 6.24 1.23
C ALA A 79 -13.26 5.24 1.11
N ILE A 80 -13.00 3.94 1.31
CA ILE A 80 -14.02 2.90 1.23
C ILE A 80 -14.87 2.94 2.51
N PRO A 81 -16.18 3.21 2.41
CA PRO A 81 -17.04 3.16 3.58
C PRO A 81 -17.15 1.71 4.08
N ALA A 82 -16.97 1.51 5.39
CA ALA A 82 -17.04 0.18 6.01
C ALA A 82 -18.46 -0.44 5.99
N ARG A 83 -19.50 0.29 5.57
CA ARG A 83 -20.90 -0.14 5.64
C ARG A 83 -21.56 -0.08 4.26
N SER A 84 -22.23 -1.18 3.90
CA SER A 84 -23.11 -1.25 2.72
C SER A 84 -24.40 -0.43 2.87
N THR A 85 -24.76 -0.02 4.09
CA THR A 85 -26.01 0.68 4.42
C THR A 85 -26.17 2.05 3.77
N LEU A 86 -25.10 2.63 3.21
CA LEU A 86 -25.19 3.92 2.51
C LEU A 86 -26.07 3.82 1.26
N SER A 87 -26.01 2.73 0.50
CA SER A 87 -26.87 2.58 -0.67
C SER A 87 -28.33 2.42 -0.26
N GLU A 88 -28.61 1.65 0.80
CA GLU A 88 -29.97 1.50 1.35
C GLU A 88 -30.55 2.82 1.86
N GLN A 89 -29.73 3.65 2.51
CA GLN A 89 -30.13 4.97 2.97
C GLN A 89 -30.42 5.90 1.78
N VAL A 90 -29.59 5.87 0.74
CA VAL A 90 -29.81 6.60 -0.52
C VAL A 90 -31.12 6.14 -1.17
N PHE A 91 -31.38 4.84 -1.27
CA PHE A 91 -32.63 4.31 -1.85
C PHE A 91 -33.86 4.67 -1.01
N SER A 92 -33.77 4.59 0.32
CA SER A 92 -34.85 4.98 1.22
C SER A 92 -35.20 6.46 1.05
N THR A 93 -34.16 7.32 1.05
CA THR A 93 -34.30 8.77 0.85
C THR A 93 -34.85 9.08 -0.54
N THR A 94 -34.35 8.41 -1.57
CA THR A 94 -34.85 8.53 -2.95
C THR A 94 -36.31 8.12 -3.04
N GLY A 95 -36.74 7.09 -2.29
CA GLY A 95 -38.14 6.69 -2.17
C GLY A 95 -39.04 7.79 -1.60
N LEU A 96 -38.53 8.63 -0.70
CA LEU A 96 -39.24 9.81 -0.20
C LEU A 96 -39.32 10.94 -1.24
N ILE A 97 -38.26 11.13 -2.03
CA ILE A 97 -38.23 12.10 -3.15
C ILE A 97 -39.25 11.69 -4.22
N LEU A 98 -39.29 10.39 -4.56
CA LEU A 98 -40.21 9.74 -5.48
C LEU A 98 -41.54 9.36 -4.81
N ASN A 99 -42.23 10.34 -4.22
CA ASN A 99 -43.54 10.08 -3.64
C ASN A 99 -44.66 9.99 -4.71
N ALA A 100 -45.82 9.44 -4.33
CA ALA A 100 -46.97 9.26 -5.23
C ALA A 100 -47.53 10.57 -5.84
N LYS A 101 -47.18 11.74 -5.30
CA LYS A 101 -47.56 13.05 -5.85
C LYS A 101 -46.55 13.59 -6.88
N ARG A 102 -45.38 12.94 -6.98
CA ARG A 102 -44.22 13.33 -7.81
C ARG A 102 -43.89 12.28 -8.89
N THR A 103 -44.91 11.63 -9.45
CA THR A 103 -44.77 10.53 -10.42
C THR A 103 -44.26 10.95 -11.81
N LYS A 104 -44.11 12.25 -12.08
CA LYS A 104 -43.66 12.79 -13.38
C LYS A 104 -42.20 13.28 -13.39
N LEU A 105 -41.42 13.00 -12.35
CA LEU A 105 -40.00 13.34 -12.36
C LEU A 105 -39.25 12.46 -13.37
N SER A 106 -38.43 13.09 -14.21
CA SER A 106 -37.46 12.36 -15.03
C SER A 106 -36.36 11.77 -14.14
N PRO A 107 -35.76 10.63 -14.52
CA PRO A 107 -34.65 10.03 -13.77
C PRO A 107 -33.49 11.02 -13.53
N GLU A 108 -33.19 11.85 -14.52
CA GLU A 108 -32.16 12.89 -14.42
C GLU A 108 -32.47 13.92 -13.31
N ASN A 109 -33.72 14.33 -13.15
CA ASN A 109 -34.09 15.28 -12.11
C ASN A 109 -34.04 14.63 -10.72
N VAL A 110 -34.34 13.34 -10.60
CA VAL A 110 -34.22 12.59 -9.34
C VAL A 110 -32.77 12.55 -8.89
N ASP A 111 -31.86 12.19 -9.80
CA ASP A 111 -30.43 12.11 -9.53
C ASP A 111 -29.85 13.46 -9.05
N ARG A 112 -30.24 14.56 -9.71
CA ARG A 112 -29.85 15.92 -9.29
C ARG A 112 -30.36 16.27 -7.89
N ILE A 113 -31.63 15.97 -7.59
CA ILE A 113 -32.20 16.27 -6.27
C ILE A 113 -31.51 15.42 -5.20
N GLN A 114 -31.29 14.13 -5.45
CA GLN A 114 -30.59 13.24 -4.53
C GLN A 114 -29.16 13.75 -4.26
N THR A 115 -28.44 14.12 -5.31
CA THR A 115 -27.08 14.68 -5.21
C THR A 115 -27.06 15.94 -4.35
N ILE A 116 -27.99 16.88 -4.57
CA ILE A 116 -28.08 18.11 -3.77
C ILE A 116 -28.45 17.80 -2.32
N HIS A 117 -29.37 16.88 -2.08
CA HIS A 117 -29.81 16.48 -0.75
C HIS A 117 -28.64 15.91 0.06
N ASP A 118 -27.93 14.92 -0.48
CA ASP A 118 -26.87 14.21 0.23
C ASP A 118 -25.62 15.07 0.43
N ASN A 119 -25.36 16.00 -0.49
CA ASN A 119 -24.20 16.90 -0.45
C ASN A 119 -24.55 18.32 0.01
N TYR A 120 -25.73 18.54 0.61
CA TYR A 120 -26.22 19.88 0.95
C TYR A 120 -25.21 20.68 1.78
N ASN A 121 -24.54 20.03 2.74
CA ASN A 121 -23.54 20.66 3.59
C ASN A 121 -22.27 21.12 2.84
N LEU A 122 -21.96 20.52 1.68
CA LEU A 122 -20.84 20.94 0.83
C LEU A 122 -21.19 22.18 0.00
N PHE A 123 -22.47 22.38 -0.31
CA PHE A 123 -22.95 23.50 -1.13
C PHE A 123 -23.46 24.68 -0.31
N LYS A 124 -23.63 24.52 1.02
CA LYS A 124 -24.05 25.61 1.89
C LYS A 124 -22.91 26.65 1.99
N PRO A 125 -23.11 27.91 1.57
CA PRO A 125 -22.12 28.95 1.80
C PRO A 125 -21.94 29.15 3.31
N THR A 126 -20.68 29.18 3.74
CA THR A 126 -20.25 29.30 5.14
C THR A 126 -20.63 30.66 5.72
#